data_AF-A0A7Z2ZFV2-F1
#
_entry.id   AF-A0A7Z2ZFV2-F1
#
_cell.length_a   1.000
_cell.length_b   1.000
_cell.length_c   1.000
_cell.angle_alpha   90.00
_cell.angle_beta   90.00
_cell.angle_gamma   90.00
#
_symmetry.space_group_name_H-M   'P 1'
#
loop_
_entity.id
_entity.type
_entity.pdbx_description
1 polymer ?
#
loop_
_entity_poly.entity_id
_entity_poly.type
_entity_poly.pdbx_seq_one_letter_code
_entity_poly.pdbx_strand_id
1 'polypeptide(L)'
;MLEDFWKKYLVEICSRIQSASYVRRRRSAVALSVFYYDRISGISDGKALRRWEKVADLMGDLGGVGVGLPVFKIPYDGRTVRPDHLDIAWRLFGLPGEVFPSPVHKQELNTLADRRNDVAHGAVTPESMGGLVSVGDLKRIVCRIDEIVEHCVVSAAVKWPH
;
A
#
# COMPACT_ATOMS: atom_id res chain seq x y z
N MET A 1 1.44 6.91 14.75
CA MET A 1 1.39 8.13 13.91
C MET A 1 1.41 7.79 12.41
N LEU A 2 2.49 7.25 11.84
CA LEU A 2 2.55 6.84 10.42
C LEU A 2 1.67 5.62 10.10
N GLU A 3 1.71 4.57 10.92
CA GLU A 3 0.87 3.38 10.73
C GLU A 3 -0.63 3.69 10.85
N ASP A 4 -1.01 4.58 11.76
CA ASP A 4 -2.40 5.00 11.94
C ASP A 4 -2.88 5.84 10.76
N PHE A 5 -2.01 6.69 10.23
CA PHE A 5 -2.27 7.42 8.99
C PHE A 5 -2.45 6.46 7.81
N TRP A 6 -1.54 5.50 7.61
CA TRP A 6 -1.66 4.51 6.54
C TRP A 6 -2.95 3.70 6.64
N LYS A 7 -3.32 3.26 7.85
CA LYS A 7 -4.60 2.59 8.09
C LYS A 7 -5.77 3.49 7.71
N LYS A 8 -5.79 4.75 8.15
CA LYS A 8 -6.85 5.71 7.81
C LYS A 8 -6.92 5.99 6.32
N TYR A 9 -5.79 6.25 5.68
CA TYR A 9 -5.67 6.51 4.25
C TYR A 9 -6.19 5.36 3.40
N LEU A 10 -5.77 4.13 3.71
CA LEU A 10 -6.17 2.93 2.98
C LEU A 10 -7.65 2.58 3.25
N VAL A 11 -8.18 2.84 4.45
CA VAL A 11 -9.62 2.75 4.74
C VAL A 11 -10.43 3.75 3.91
N GLU A 12 -9.95 4.99 3.81
CA GLU A 12 -10.64 6.06 3.08
C GLU A 12 -10.68 5.78 1.57
N ILE A 13 -9.57 5.32 0.99
CA ILE A 13 -9.55 4.84 -0.40
C ILE A 13 -10.57 3.72 -0.61
N CYS A 14 -10.58 2.70 0.26
CA CYS A 14 -11.51 1.58 0.16
C CYS A 14 -12.97 2.05 0.19
N SER A 15 -13.29 3.01 1.06
CA SER A 15 -14.64 3.60 1.16
C SER A 15 -15.06 4.31 -0.14
N ARG A 16 -14.15 5.09 -0.76
CA ARG A 16 -14.40 5.82 -2.01
C ARG A 16 -14.56 4.88 -3.21
N ILE A 17 -13.81 3.77 -3.27
CA ILE A 17 -14.01 2.75 -4.31
C ILE A 17 -15.38 2.06 -4.11
N GLN A 18 -15.80 1.84 -2.87
CA GLN A 18 -17.08 1.20 -2.58
C GLN A 18 -18.27 2.03 -3.08
N SER A 19 -18.25 3.36 -2.91
CA SER A 19 -19.29 4.25 -3.41
C SER A 19 -19.35 4.32 -4.93
N ALA A 20 -18.19 4.24 -5.62
CA ALA A 20 -18.12 4.27 -7.08
C ALA A 20 -18.64 2.98 -7.77
N SER A 21 -18.57 1.81 -7.10
CA SER A 21 -18.71 0.51 -7.78
C SER A 21 -20.05 -0.21 -7.60
N TYR A 22 -21.17 0.48 -7.37
CA TYR A 22 -22.45 -0.19 -7.00
C TYR A 22 -23.25 -0.81 -8.18
N VAL A 23 -22.96 -0.49 -9.44
CA VAL A 23 -23.93 -0.72 -10.55
C VAL A 23 -23.75 -2.04 -11.34
N ARG A 24 -22.70 -2.86 -11.14
CA ARG A 24 -22.41 -4.00 -12.08
C ARG A 24 -22.02 -5.36 -11.46
N ARG A 25 -22.37 -5.67 -10.21
CA ARG A 25 -21.66 -6.72 -9.44
C ARG A 25 -22.08 -8.20 -9.58
N ARG A 26 -23.24 -8.59 -10.10
CA ARG A 26 -23.75 -9.94 -9.79
C ARG A 26 -23.58 -11.06 -10.83
N ARG A 27 -23.35 -10.75 -12.11
CA ARG A 27 -23.24 -11.80 -13.17
C ARG A 27 -21.80 -12.14 -13.57
N SER A 28 -20.86 -11.21 -13.41
CA SER A 28 -19.45 -11.43 -13.79
C SER A 28 -18.65 -12.23 -12.74
N ALA A 29 -19.04 -12.20 -11.46
CA ALA A 29 -18.26 -12.83 -10.38
C ALA A 29 -18.18 -14.37 -10.49
N VAL A 30 -19.24 -15.03 -10.94
CA VAL A 30 -19.28 -16.50 -11.08
C VAL A 30 -18.39 -16.96 -12.24
N ALA A 31 -18.52 -16.33 -13.42
CA ALA A 31 -17.66 -16.64 -14.57
C ALA A 31 -16.18 -16.35 -14.30
N LEU A 32 -15.87 -15.25 -13.60
CA LEU A 32 -14.51 -14.91 -13.18
C LEU A 32 -13.97 -15.89 -12.15
N SER A 33 -14.79 -16.35 -11.20
CA SER A 33 -14.35 -17.34 -10.20
C SER A 33 -14.00 -18.70 -10.82
N VAL A 34 -14.68 -19.10 -11.90
CA VAL A 34 -14.35 -20.33 -12.65
C VAL A 34 -13.09 -20.13 -13.48
N PHE A 35 -12.96 -19.01 -14.19
CA PHE A 35 -11.79 -18.73 -15.05
C PHE A 35 -10.50 -18.54 -14.24
N TYR A 36 -10.58 -17.96 -13.04
CA TYR A 36 -9.44 -17.68 -12.18
C TYR A 36 -9.33 -18.63 -10.97
N TYR A 37 -10.04 -19.76 -10.97
CA TYR A 37 -10.14 -20.67 -9.83
C TYR A 37 -8.77 -21.07 -9.26
N ASP A 38 -7.82 -21.49 -10.10
CA ASP A 38 -6.48 -21.92 -9.67
C ASP A 38 -5.68 -20.77 -9.04
N ARG A 39 -5.83 -19.55 -9.57
CA ARG A 39 -5.21 -18.36 -9.00
C ARG A 39 -5.85 -17.95 -7.67
N ILE A 40 -7.18 -18.03 -7.58
CA ILE A 40 -7.93 -17.75 -6.35
C ILE A 40 -7.57 -18.77 -5.26
N SER A 41 -7.48 -20.06 -5.62
CA SER A 41 -7.02 -21.13 -4.75
C SER A 41 -5.59 -20.85 -4.25
N GLY A 42 -4.69 -20.49 -5.17
CA GLY A 42 -3.32 -20.12 -4.85
C GLY A 42 -3.15 -18.84 -4.02
N ILE A 43 -4.14 -17.95 -3.94
CA ILE A 43 -4.09 -16.76 -3.06
C ILE A 43 -4.13 -17.18 -1.58
N SER A 44 -4.75 -18.31 -1.24
CA SER A 44 -4.81 -18.75 0.16
C SER A 44 -3.44 -19.20 0.71
N ASP A 45 -2.53 -19.62 -0.18
CA ASP A 45 -1.21 -20.13 0.16
C ASP A 45 -0.12 -19.06 0.20
N GLY A 46 0.53 -18.94 1.37
CA GLY A 46 1.75 -18.14 1.59
C GLY A 46 1.61 -17.02 2.62
N LYS A 47 2.73 -16.30 2.85
CA LYS A 47 2.78 -15.13 3.75
C LYS A 47 1.86 -14.01 3.23
N ALA A 48 1.32 -13.20 4.15
CA ALA A 48 0.27 -12.23 3.84
C ALA A 48 0.59 -11.27 2.68
N LEU A 49 1.81 -10.74 2.59
CA LEU A 49 2.22 -9.85 1.50
C LEU A 49 2.21 -10.54 0.13
N ARG A 50 2.71 -11.77 0.05
CA ARG A 50 2.70 -12.58 -1.19
C ARG A 50 1.29 -12.90 -1.66
N ARG A 51 0.34 -13.07 -0.73
CA ARG A 51 -1.08 -13.21 -1.08
C ARG A 51 -1.61 -11.94 -1.72
N TRP A 52 -1.19 -10.76 -1.24
CA TRP A 52 -1.56 -9.49 -1.83
C TRP A 52 -0.96 -9.24 -3.21
N GLU A 53 0.27 -9.68 -3.46
CA GLU A 53 0.85 -9.66 -4.81
C GLU A 53 0.02 -10.49 -5.78
N LYS A 54 -0.34 -11.72 -5.40
CA LYS A 54 -1.20 -12.59 -6.22
C LYS A 54 -2.58 -11.97 -6.48
N VAL A 55 -3.15 -11.28 -5.49
CA VAL A 55 -4.40 -10.52 -5.65
C VAL A 55 -4.20 -9.36 -6.63
N ALA A 56 -3.11 -8.59 -6.51
CA ALA A 56 -2.81 -7.47 -7.41
C ALA A 56 -2.59 -7.94 -8.86
N ASP A 57 -1.88 -9.05 -9.06
CA ASP A 57 -1.70 -9.68 -10.38
C ASP A 57 -3.04 -10.12 -10.97
N LEU A 58 -3.87 -10.78 -10.17
CA LEU A 58 -5.22 -11.19 -10.57
C LEU A 58 -6.09 -9.98 -10.96
N MET A 59 -6.04 -8.90 -10.18
CA MET A 59 -6.79 -7.66 -10.44
C MET A 59 -6.29 -6.92 -11.68
N GLY A 60 -4.99 -6.97 -11.96
CA GLY A 60 -4.40 -6.45 -13.19
C GLY A 60 -4.92 -7.15 -14.43
N ASP A 61 -4.93 -8.49 -14.42
CA ASP A 61 -5.41 -9.33 -15.54
C ASP A 61 -6.93 -9.23 -15.75
N LEU A 62 -7.68 -8.91 -14.69
CA LEU A 62 -9.11 -8.63 -14.75
C LEU A 62 -9.46 -7.31 -15.45
N GLY A 63 -8.46 -6.48 -15.78
CA GLY A 63 -8.59 -5.32 -16.64
C GLY A 63 -9.45 -4.22 -16.03
N GLY A 64 -8.89 -3.42 -15.13
CA GLY A 64 -9.43 -2.10 -14.74
C GLY A 64 -10.85 -2.08 -14.17
N VAL A 65 -11.47 -3.25 -13.94
CA VAL A 65 -12.72 -3.33 -13.21
C VAL A 65 -12.38 -2.89 -11.80
N GLY A 66 -12.80 -1.68 -11.44
CA GLY A 66 -12.87 -1.23 -10.06
C GLY A 66 -13.84 -2.14 -9.31
N VAL A 67 -13.43 -3.38 -9.07
CA VAL A 67 -14.12 -4.26 -8.15
C VAL A 67 -13.77 -3.67 -6.80
N GLY A 68 -14.71 -2.91 -6.25
CA GLY A 68 -14.62 -2.42 -4.89
C GLY A 68 -14.40 -3.62 -3.98
N LEU A 69 -13.13 -3.83 -3.61
CA LEU A 69 -12.75 -4.84 -2.64
C LEU A 69 -13.55 -4.55 -1.38
N PRO A 70 -14.19 -5.56 -0.77
CA PRO A 70 -14.78 -5.37 0.54
C PRO A 70 -13.69 -4.80 1.47
N VAL A 71 -14.01 -3.73 2.18
CA VAL A 71 -13.14 -2.81 2.98
C VAL A 71 -12.21 -3.51 3.98
N PHE A 72 -12.20 -4.83 4.07
CA PHE A 72 -11.74 -5.51 5.27
C PHE A 72 -10.29 -5.94 5.31
N LYS A 73 -9.51 -5.84 4.23
CA LYS A 73 -8.07 -6.10 4.35
C LYS A 73 -7.27 -5.16 3.46
N ILE A 74 -6.43 -4.38 4.09
CA ILE A 74 -5.41 -3.54 3.47
C ILE A 74 -4.23 -4.46 3.09
N PRO A 75 -3.43 -4.18 2.03
CA PRO A 75 -2.13 -4.82 1.80
C PRO A 75 -1.12 -4.46 2.91
N TYR A 76 -1.39 -4.98 4.10
CA TYR A 76 -0.61 -4.83 5.31
C TYR A 76 -0.45 -6.21 5.93
N ASP A 77 0.79 -6.65 6.07
CA ASP A 77 1.12 -7.96 6.63
C ASP A 77 1.39 -7.91 8.14
N GLY A 78 1.11 -6.76 8.78
CA GLY A 78 1.40 -6.52 10.20
C GLY A 78 2.81 -6.02 10.46
N ARG A 79 3.64 -5.85 9.42
CA ARG A 79 5.04 -5.43 9.55
C ARG A 79 5.22 -3.97 9.18
N THR A 80 6.41 -3.46 9.49
CA THR A 80 6.82 -2.11 9.14
C THR A 80 6.68 -1.87 7.65
N VAL A 81 6.00 -0.77 7.31
CA VAL A 81 5.71 -0.37 5.93
C VAL A 81 7.02 -0.18 5.17
N ARG A 82 7.06 -0.76 3.97
CA ARG A 82 8.19 -0.78 3.03
C ARG A 82 7.70 -0.44 1.63
N PRO A 83 8.60 -0.08 0.70
CA PRO A 83 8.22 0.21 -0.67
C PRO A 83 7.37 -0.84 -1.35
N ASP A 84 7.62 -2.12 -1.09
CA ASP A 84 6.83 -3.22 -1.66
C ASP A 84 5.34 -3.11 -1.31
N HIS A 85 5.00 -2.61 -0.11
CA HIS A 85 3.62 -2.38 0.31
C HIS A 85 2.96 -1.29 -0.53
N LEU A 86 3.72 -0.24 -0.84
CA LEU A 86 3.29 0.86 -1.70
C LEU A 86 3.14 0.39 -3.14
N ASP A 87 4.10 -0.37 -3.66
CA ASP A 87 4.06 -0.94 -5.01
C ASP A 87 2.83 -1.85 -5.17
N ILE A 88 2.55 -2.71 -4.19
CA ILE A 88 1.34 -3.56 -4.18
C ILE A 88 0.07 -2.72 -4.10
N ALA A 89 0.01 -1.73 -3.21
CA ALA A 89 -1.16 -0.85 -3.09
C ALA A 89 -1.42 -0.09 -4.40
N TRP A 90 -0.37 0.45 -5.04
CA TRP A 90 -0.47 1.17 -6.31
C TRP A 90 -1.10 0.31 -7.40
N ARG A 91 -0.63 -0.94 -7.51
CA ARG A 91 -1.14 -1.93 -8.46
C ARG A 91 -2.57 -2.33 -8.14
N LEU A 92 -2.87 -2.61 -6.86
CA LEU A 92 -4.19 -3.05 -6.41
C LEU A 92 -5.25 -1.98 -6.66
N PHE A 93 -4.91 -0.72 -6.44
CA PHE A 93 -5.80 0.42 -6.62
C PHE A 93 -5.75 1.00 -8.04
N GLY A 94 -4.82 0.55 -8.88
CA GLY A 94 -4.64 1.02 -10.26
C GLY A 94 -4.39 2.52 -10.33
N LEU A 95 -3.58 3.05 -9.40
CA LEU A 95 -3.25 4.47 -9.32
C LEU A 95 -2.38 4.88 -10.53
N PRO A 96 -2.56 6.10 -11.06
CA PRO A 96 -1.81 6.58 -12.22
C PRO A 96 -0.37 6.98 -11.83
N GLY A 97 0.53 6.92 -12.81
CA GLY A 97 1.90 7.42 -12.64
C GLY A 97 2.80 6.53 -11.77
N GLU A 98 3.94 7.10 -11.38
CA GLU A 98 4.95 6.44 -10.55
C GLU A 98 4.48 6.29 -9.09
N VAL A 99 4.89 5.21 -8.43
CA VAL A 99 4.52 4.93 -7.02
C VAL A 99 5.11 5.94 -6.04
N PHE A 100 6.28 6.49 -6.39
CA PHE A 100 7.01 7.45 -5.57
C PHE A 100 7.27 8.74 -6.35
N PRO A 101 7.33 9.91 -5.68
CA PRO A 101 7.69 11.16 -6.34
C PRO A 101 9.09 11.14 -6.95
N SER A 102 10.02 10.44 -6.30
CA SER A 102 11.38 10.23 -6.80
C SER A 102 12.05 9.01 -6.14
N PRO A 103 13.15 8.48 -6.72
CA PRO A 103 13.88 7.34 -6.15
C PRO A 103 14.37 7.56 -4.71
N VAL A 104 14.65 8.81 -4.32
CA VAL A 104 15.10 9.16 -2.97
C VAL A 104 14.04 8.83 -1.92
N HIS A 105 12.75 9.01 -2.23
CA HIS A 105 11.65 8.69 -1.33
C HIS A 105 11.57 7.20 -1.02
N LYS A 106 11.77 6.36 -2.06
CA LYS A 106 11.82 4.91 -1.92
C LYS A 106 12.97 4.47 -1.01
N GLN A 107 14.16 5.07 -1.19
CA GLN A 107 15.33 4.78 -0.36
C GLN A 107 15.13 5.20 1.11
N GLU A 108 14.52 6.36 1.34
CA GLU A 108 14.27 6.87 2.69
C GLU A 108 13.24 6.03 3.44
N LEU A 109 12.17 5.58 2.76
CA LEU A 109 11.21 4.67 3.39
C LEU A 109 11.85 3.34 3.78
N ASN A 110 12.72 2.78 2.95
CA ASN A 110 13.48 1.57 3.29
C ASN A 110 14.39 1.81 4.50
N THR A 111 15.15 2.90 4.48
CA THR A 111 16.05 3.26 5.57
C THR A 111 15.28 3.45 6.87
N LEU A 112 14.14 4.15 6.85
CA LEU A 112 13.28 4.32 8.01
C LEU A 112 12.73 2.98 8.52
N ALA A 113 12.33 2.08 7.62
CA ALA A 113 11.83 0.76 7.98
C ALA A 113 12.92 -0.10 8.65
N ASP A 114 14.14 -0.07 8.15
CA ASP A 114 15.29 -0.77 8.73
C ASP A 114 15.61 -0.23 10.12
N ARG A 115 15.77 1.10 10.24
CA ARG A 115 16.06 1.75 11.53
C ARG A 115 14.98 1.45 12.59
N ARG A 116 13.70 1.48 12.20
CA ARG A 116 12.61 1.13 13.12
C ARG A 116 12.68 -0.34 13.54
N ASN A 117 13.02 -1.25 12.62
CA ASN A 117 13.17 -2.66 12.94
C ASN A 117 14.34 -2.91 13.88
N ASP A 118 15.49 -2.27 13.65
CA ASP A 118 16.66 -2.41 14.53
C ASP A 118 16.33 -1.96 15.96
N VAL A 119 15.60 -0.85 16.10
CA VAL A 119 15.10 -0.38 17.40
C VAL A 119 14.09 -1.36 18.00
N ALA A 120 13.11 -1.82 17.22
CA ALA A 120 12.05 -2.72 17.71
C ALA A 120 12.57 -4.10 18.12
N HIS A 121 13.67 -4.56 17.50
CA HIS A 121 14.36 -5.81 17.85
C HIS A 121 15.42 -5.63 18.93
N GLY A 122 15.63 -4.40 19.43
CA GLY A 122 16.59 -4.09 20.49
C GLY A 122 18.05 -4.13 20.05
N ALA A 123 18.33 -4.13 18.73
CA ALA A 123 19.69 -4.11 18.20
C ALA A 123 20.38 -2.76 18.47
N VAL A 124 19.60 -1.69 18.54
CA VAL A 124 20.04 -0.30 18.79
C VAL A 124 19.00 0.43 19.63
N THR A 125 19.44 1.39 20.44
CA THR A 125 18.50 2.24 21.20
C THR A 125 18.02 3.41 20.33
N PRO A 126 16.81 3.95 20.56
CA PRO A 126 16.32 5.14 19.87
C PRO A 126 17.29 6.33 19.96
N GLU A 127 17.92 6.52 21.12
CA GLU A 127 18.87 7.60 21.39
C GLU A 127 20.14 7.41 20.56
N SER A 128 20.66 6.19 20.48
CA SER A 128 21.83 5.87 19.66
C SER A 128 21.56 6.13 18.17
N MET A 129 20.37 5.75 17.69
CA MET A 129 19.98 5.98 16.29
C MET A 129 19.70 7.45 15.99
N GLY A 130 19.07 8.16 16.93
CA GLY A 130 18.82 9.60 16.83
C GLY A 130 20.10 10.42 16.87
N GLY A 131 21.10 9.99 17.65
CA GLY A 131 22.40 10.66 17.75
C GLY A 131 23.27 10.58 16.49
N LEU A 132 22.97 9.64 15.58
CA LEU A 132 23.69 9.48 14.30
C LEU A 132 23.22 10.44 13.20
N VAL A 133 22.12 11.17 13.42
CA VAL A 133 21.51 12.04 12.41
C VAL A 133 21.30 13.44 12.97
N SER A 134 21.58 14.46 12.17
CA SER A 134 21.31 15.83 12.62
C SER A 134 19.81 16.08 12.72
N VAL A 135 19.40 17.06 13.55
CA VAL A 135 18.01 17.52 13.60
C VAL A 135 17.52 17.98 12.21
N GLY A 136 18.41 18.55 11.40
CA GLY A 136 18.10 18.95 10.03
C GLY A 136 17.83 17.76 9.10
N ASP A 137 18.57 16.66 9.26
CA ASP A 137 18.34 15.42 8.52
C ASP A 137 17.02 14.76 8.94
N LEU A 138 16.72 14.72 10.23
CA LEU A 138 15.44 14.19 10.74
C LEU A 138 14.25 14.96 10.16
N LYS A 139 14.32 16.30 10.13
CA LYS A 139 13.29 17.13 9.49
C LYS A 139 13.14 16.80 8.01
N ARG A 140 14.25 16.63 7.29
CA ARG A 140 14.23 16.24 5.87
C ARG A 140 13.59 14.87 5.66
N ILE A 141 13.88 13.90 6.52
CA ILE A 141 13.25 12.57 6.44
C ILE A 141 11.74 12.69 6.66
N VAL A 142 11.30 13.44 7.68
CA VAL A 142 9.87 13.67 7.94
C VAL A 142 9.19 14.32 6.73
N CYS A 143 9.75 15.40 6.19
CA CYS A 143 9.21 16.04 4.99
C CYS A 143 9.09 15.08 3.80
N ARG A 144 10.09 14.22 3.58
CA ARG A 144 10.04 13.21 2.51
C ARG A 144 8.94 12.17 2.73
N ILE A 145 8.69 11.78 3.97
CA ILE A 145 7.56 10.89 4.28
C ILE A 145 6.23 11.58 4.04
N ASP A 146 6.12 12.87 4.40
CA ASP A 146 4.92 13.67 4.11
C ASP A 146 4.71 13.81 2.59
N GLU A 147 5.77 14.00 1.80
CA GLU A 147 5.72 14.05 0.33
C GLU A 147 5.23 12.72 -0.28
N ILE A 148 5.61 11.56 0.28
CA ILE A 148 5.06 10.25 -0.14
C ILE A 148 3.55 10.22 0.11
N VAL A 149 3.13 10.68 1.28
CA VAL A 149 1.72 10.71 1.67
C VAL A 149 0.90 11.62 0.75
N GLU A 150 1.39 12.83 0.51
CA GLU A 150 0.74 13.80 -0.38
C GLU A 150 0.61 13.24 -1.80
N HIS A 151 1.68 12.64 -2.33
CA HIS A 151 1.68 11.99 -3.64
C HIS A 151 0.63 10.89 -3.77
N CYS A 152 0.46 10.09 -2.71
CA CYS A 152 -0.59 9.08 -2.66
C CYS A 152 -1.98 9.73 -2.77
N VAL A 153 -2.25 10.76 -1.96
CA VAL A 153 -3.54 11.48 -1.95
C VAL A 153 -3.84 12.12 -3.30
N VAL A 154 -2.87 12.82 -3.89
CA VAL A 154 -3.02 13.45 -5.21
C VAL A 154 -3.30 12.40 -6.28
N SER A 155 -2.56 11.29 -6.30
CA SER A 155 -2.75 10.22 -7.27
C SER A 155 -4.13 9.56 -7.14
N ALA A 156 -4.61 9.38 -5.91
CA ALA A 156 -5.97 8.88 -5.64
C ALA A 156 -7.05 9.86 -6.11
N ALA A 157 -6.87 11.17 -5.89
CA ALA A 157 -7.79 12.20 -6.36
C ALA A 157 -7.86 12.28 -7.89
N VAL A 158 -6.73 12.08 -8.59
CA VAL A 158 -6.71 11.99 -10.06
C VAL A 158 -7.45 10.75 -10.55
N LYS A 159 -7.29 9.61 -9.87
CA LYS A 159 -7.94 8.35 -10.25
C LYS A 159 -9.45 8.38 -10.02
N TRP A 160 -9.88 8.98 -8.91
CA TRP A 160 -11.27 9.06 -8.50
C TRP A 160 -11.66 10.52 -8.23
N PRO A 161 -11.84 11.32 -9.30
CA PRO A 161 -12.37 12.66 -9.16
C PRO A 161 -13.78 12.59 -8.56
N HIS A 162 -14.09 13.51 -7.65
CA HIS A 162 -15.39 13.64 -7.02
C HIS A 162 -16.51 13.89 -8.04
#